data_AF-Q57YT2-F1
#
_entry.id   AF-Q57YT2-F1
#
_cell.length_a   1.000
_cell.length_b   1.000
_cell.length_c   1.000
_cell.angle_alpha   90.00
_cell.angle_beta   90.00
_cell.angle_gamma   90.00
#
_symmetry.space_group_name_H-M   'P 1'
#
loop_
_entity.id
_entity.type
_entity.pdbx_description
1 polymer ?
#
loop_
_entity_poly.entity_id
_entity_poly.type
_entity_poly.pdbx_seq_one_letter_code
_entity_poly.pdbx_strand_id
1 'polypeptide(L)'
;MCGIKYCVVLFALVLRTSIFGEGKIVNEDEFGALCGMINFAKGALQRVEEAQEVNKSLTKIGSRCLELAGDVKLSNTCIDNNDESCEYSKVFWDAAKLSMSEGNAGKESLDDEKLEKVKQVASAAETIYGNMTKRHWVLNGDIIKQMLNRALYGIPHQPKKMRERSATRKRVCEGDVSQPEVNQGPVSLSRDLLCLCATDRKSRRKTKLCCENCVSGENRRVWRPRNDAQKRWNFLVSQCSNVEGHKEGFAKLVEKFRRSLNHRVDGCSGTMYVLGKHKKQLFWPLEFLSGYVPGPGVHYIINTRAGMVEDIPWLGELREIATLMGDLSEDNVEGRGLKSAIEKLEGDLEELFPTGGVRRG
;
A
#
# COMPACT_ATOMS: atom_id res chain seq x y z
N MET A 1 -19.46 -8.41 69.09
CA MET A 1 -19.18 -7.11 68.41
C MET A 1 -17.82 -7.09 67.70
N CYS A 2 -17.44 -8.08 66.87
CA CYS A 2 -16.07 -8.20 66.33
C CYS A 2 -15.96 -8.56 64.83
N GLY A 3 -16.87 -8.10 63.96
CA GLY A 3 -16.89 -8.54 62.54
C GLY A 3 -16.51 -7.50 61.48
N ILE A 4 -16.53 -6.19 61.79
CA ILE A 4 -16.66 -5.17 60.74
C ILE A 4 -15.31 -4.57 60.29
N LYS A 5 -14.25 -4.63 61.12
CA LYS A 5 -12.97 -3.97 60.79
C LYS A 5 -12.12 -4.68 59.74
N TYR A 6 -12.31 -5.99 59.51
CA TYR A 6 -11.52 -6.73 58.52
C TYR A 6 -12.08 -6.64 57.09
N CYS A 7 -13.39 -6.44 56.91
CA CYS A 7 -14.00 -6.35 55.57
C CYS A 7 -13.61 -5.06 54.82
N VAL A 8 -13.42 -3.94 55.55
CA VAL A 8 -13.10 -2.64 54.93
C VAL A 8 -11.66 -2.60 54.41
N VAL A 9 -10.74 -3.29 55.08
CA VAL A 9 -9.32 -3.36 54.67
C VAL A 9 -9.15 -4.25 53.45
N LEU A 10 -9.89 -5.36 53.35
CA LEU A 10 -9.92 -6.22 52.17
C LEU A 10 -10.54 -5.52 50.95
N PHE A 11 -11.64 -4.77 51.14
CA PHE A 11 -12.23 -3.99 50.05
C PHE A 11 -11.30 -2.86 49.56
N ALA A 12 -10.57 -2.20 50.48
CA ALA A 12 -9.62 -1.14 50.11
C ALA A 12 -8.36 -1.68 49.40
N LEU A 13 -7.89 -2.89 49.73
CA LEU A 13 -6.78 -3.55 49.05
C LEU A 13 -7.16 -4.09 47.66
N VAL A 14 -8.37 -4.64 47.51
CA VAL A 14 -8.90 -5.09 46.21
C VAL A 14 -9.20 -3.89 45.28
N LEU A 15 -9.58 -2.74 45.84
CA LEU A 15 -9.76 -1.50 45.07
C LEU A 15 -8.44 -0.83 44.68
N ARG A 16 -7.35 -1.00 45.45
CA ARG A 16 -6.04 -0.42 45.09
C ARG A 16 -5.33 -1.17 43.96
N THR A 17 -5.48 -2.48 43.86
CA THR A 17 -4.87 -3.26 42.77
C THR A 17 -5.61 -3.14 41.43
N SER A 18 -6.83 -2.61 41.42
CA SER A 18 -7.64 -2.42 40.21
C SER A 18 -7.57 -1.00 39.62
N ILE A 19 -6.84 -0.07 40.24
CA ILE A 19 -6.72 1.33 39.78
C ILE A 19 -5.39 1.61 39.05
N PHE A 20 -4.40 0.71 39.14
CA PHE A 20 -3.14 0.77 38.37
C PHE A 20 -2.86 -0.56 37.67
N GLY A 21 -3.75 -0.98 36.77
CA GLY A 21 -3.34 -1.93 35.74
C GLY A 21 -2.54 -1.16 34.70
N GLU A 22 -1.26 -1.47 34.52
CA GLU A 22 -0.50 -1.08 33.32
C GLU A 22 -1.40 -1.34 32.11
N GLY A 23 -1.82 -0.25 31.45
CA GLY A 23 -3.02 -0.26 30.61
C GLY A 23 -2.82 -1.13 29.37
N LYS A 24 -3.23 -2.39 29.44
CA LYS A 24 -3.19 -3.34 28.33
C LYS A 24 -3.74 -2.69 27.07
N ILE A 25 -2.92 -2.70 26.01
CA ILE A 25 -3.32 -2.23 24.69
C ILE A 25 -4.40 -3.16 24.16
N VAL A 26 -5.50 -2.58 23.69
CA VAL A 26 -6.75 -3.31 23.46
C VAL A 26 -6.74 -4.11 22.16
N ASN A 27 -6.17 -3.55 21.10
CA ASN A 27 -6.15 -4.06 19.73
C ASN A 27 -4.71 -4.19 19.19
N GLU A 28 -3.76 -4.58 20.05
CA GLU A 28 -2.33 -4.58 19.71
C GLU A 28 -1.99 -5.57 18.60
N ASP A 29 -2.49 -6.81 18.72
CA ASP A 29 -2.24 -7.87 17.74
C ASP A 29 -2.90 -7.57 16.40
N GLU A 30 -4.15 -7.08 16.43
CA GLU A 30 -4.90 -6.67 15.23
C GLU A 30 -4.26 -5.47 14.54
N PHE A 31 -3.74 -4.51 15.31
CA PHE A 31 -2.99 -3.40 14.78
C PHE A 31 -1.69 -3.87 14.12
N GLY A 32 -0.95 -4.78 14.76
CA GLY A 32 0.25 -5.38 14.21
C GLY A 32 -0.01 -6.15 12.90
N ALA A 33 -1.12 -6.90 12.83
CA ALA A 33 -1.52 -7.61 11.62
C ALA A 33 -1.88 -6.64 10.48
N LEU A 34 -2.67 -5.60 10.77
CA LEU A 34 -3.09 -4.63 9.76
C LEU A 34 -1.93 -3.76 9.28
N CYS A 35 -1.04 -3.33 10.18
CA CYS A 35 0.19 -2.64 9.80
C CYS A 35 1.09 -3.51 8.92
N GLY A 36 1.12 -4.83 9.15
CA GLY A 36 1.81 -5.77 8.27
C GLY A 36 1.33 -5.68 6.82
N MET A 37 0.00 -5.74 6.62
CA MET A 37 -0.64 -5.61 5.30
C MET A 37 -0.42 -4.24 4.66
N ILE A 38 -0.52 -3.17 5.45
CA ILE A 38 -0.28 -1.80 4.99
C ILE A 38 1.16 -1.63 4.53
N ASN A 39 2.13 -2.14 5.28
CA ASN A 39 3.55 -2.03 4.94
C ASN A 39 3.90 -2.88 3.71
N PHE A 40 3.29 -4.05 3.55
CA PHE A 40 3.36 -4.82 2.31
C PHE A 40 2.86 -4.01 1.11
N ALA A 41 1.64 -3.46 1.19
CA ALA A 41 1.04 -2.68 0.11
C ALA A 41 1.85 -1.42 -0.23
N LYS A 42 2.33 -0.69 0.79
CA LYS A 42 3.17 0.51 0.57
C LYS A 42 4.53 0.15 -0.04
N GLY A 43 5.15 -0.95 0.39
CA GLY A 43 6.41 -1.43 -0.18
C GLY A 43 6.25 -1.85 -1.64
N ALA A 44 5.18 -2.59 -1.96
CA ALA A 44 4.82 -2.93 -3.34
C ALA A 44 4.62 -1.67 -4.20
N LEU A 45 3.87 -0.68 -3.68
CA LEU A 45 3.61 0.57 -4.39
C LEU A 45 4.90 1.33 -4.68
N GLN A 46 5.79 1.42 -3.70
CA GLN A 46 7.10 2.04 -3.88
C GLN A 46 7.90 1.34 -4.99
N ARG A 47 7.95 0.00 -5.02
CA ARG A 47 8.65 -0.75 -6.08
C ARG A 47 8.06 -0.51 -7.46
N VAL A 48 6.74 -0.43 -7.57
CA VAL A 48 6.06 -0.09 -8.83
C VAL A 48 6.44 1.30 -9.29
N GLU A 49 6.41 2.29 -8.40
CA GLU A 49 6.76 3.67 -8.72
C GLU A 49 8.25 3.82 -9.11
N GLU A 50 9.14 3.10 -8.43
CA GLU A 50 10.57 3.04 -8.76
C GLU A 50 10.80 2.43 -10.16
N ALA A 51 10.13 1.31 -10.48
CA ALA A 51 10.24 0.68 -11.80
C ALA A 51 9.68 1.58 -12.92
N GLN A 52 8.57 2.27 -12.67
CA GLN A 52 7.99 3.22 -13.61
C GLN A 52 8.93 4.41 -13.87
N GLU A 53 9.56 4.95 -12.84
CA GLU A 53 10.50 6.06 -12.98
C GLU A 53 11.75 5.63 -13.75
N VAL A 54 12.29 4.44 -13.47
CA VAL A 54 13.41 3.88 -14.23
C VAL A 54 13.05 3.70 -15.71
N ASN A 55 11.89 3.11 -16.02
CA ASN A 55 11.43 2.95 -17.40
C ASN A 55 11.29 4.29 -18.12
N LYS A 56 10.78 5.31 -17.42
CA LYS A 56 10.68 6.67 -17.95
C LYS A 56 12.04 7.30 -18.25
N SER A 57 13.04 7.10 -17.38
CA SER A 57 14.39 7.59 -17.63
C SER A 57 15.06 6.86 -18.81
N LEU A 58 14.94 5.54 -18.89
CA LEU A 58 15.49 4.75 -20.00
C LEU A 58 14.85 5.11 -21.35
N THR A 59 13.53 5.29 -21.39
CA THR A 59 12.82 5.71 -22.61
C THR A 59 13.17 7.13 -23.02
N LYS A 60 13.46 8.03 -22.06
CA LYS A 60 14.01 9.36 -22.34
C LYS A 60 15.42 9.30 -22.93
N ILE A 61 16.29 8.43 -22.41
CA ILE A 61 17.62 8.15 -22.99
C ILE A 61 17.46 7.63 -24.42
N GLY A 62 16.61 6.62 -24.64
CA GLY A 62 16.32 6.08 -25.97
C GLY A 62 15.79 7.14 -26.94
N SER A 63 14.84 7.97 -26.49
CA SER A 63 14.32 9.12 -27.24
C SER A 63 15.44 10.08 -27.64
N ARG A 64 16.37 10.37 -26.72
CA ARG A 64 17.51 11.24 -27.02
C ARG A 64 18.45 10.61 -28.04
N CYS A 65 18.72 9.31 -27.95
CA CYS A 65 19.50 8.59 -28.95
C CYS A 65 18.82 8.64 -30.35
N LEU A 66 17.49 8.49 -30.41
CA LEU A 66 16.72 8.62 -31.66
C LEU A 66 16.81 10.03 -32.26
N GLU A 67 16.76 11.08 -31.42
CA GLU A 67 16.97 12.47 -31.86
C GLU A 67 18.38 12.66 -32.48
N LEU A 68 19.41 12.07 -31.88
CA LEU A 68 20.81 12.25 -32.28
C LEU A 68 21.20 11.43 -33.52
N ALA A 69 20.91 10.12 -33.52
CA ALA A 69 21.38 9.21 -34.57
C ALA A 69 20.32 8.88 -35.64
N GLY A 70 19.04 9.12 -35.35
CA GLY A 70 17.91 8.73 -36.20
C GLY A 70 17.52 7.25 -36.04
N ASP A 71 16.23 6.97 -36.27
CA ASP A 71 15.60 5.66 -36.06
C ASP A 71 16.27 4.54 -36.86
N VAL A 72 16.50 4.77 -38.15
CA VAL A 72 17.10 3.77 -39.08
C VAL A 72 18.46 3.26 -38.61
N LYS A 73 19.23 4.08 -37.87
CA LYS A 73 20.57 3.69 -37.40
C LYS A 73 20.54 2.89 -36.09
N LEU A 74 19.44 2.93 -35.35
CA LEU A 74 19.35 2.40 -33.99
C LEU A 74 18.35 1.23 -33.85
N SER A 75 17.21 1.26 -34.54
CA SER A 75 16.15 0.24 -34.38
C SER A 75 16.24 -0.95 -35.34
N ASN A 76 17.22 -0.96 -36.24
CA ASN A 76 17.37 -2.00 -37.28
C ASN A 76 17.95 -3.34 -36.77
N THR A 77 18.15 -3.52 -35.46
CA THR A 77 18.77 -4.74 -34.91
C THR A 77 17.84 -5.95 -34.92
N CYS A 78 16.53 -5.77 -35.15
CA CYS A 78 15.51 -6.82 -35.05
C CYS A 78 14.83 -7.23 -36.37
N ILE A 79 15.50 -7.04 -37.50
CA ILE A 79 14.88 -7.22 -38.82
C ILE A 79 14.71 -8.71 -39.22
N ASP A 80 15.47 -9.67 -38.65
CA ASP A 80 15.53 -11.02 -39.20
C ASP A 80 15.33 -12.21 -38.23
N ASN A 81 15.06 -12.02 -36.94
CA ASN A 81 14.94 -13.15 -35.99
C ASN A 81 13.77 -13.02 -35.00
N ASN A 82 12.97 -14.09 -34.88
CA ASN A 82 11.93 -14.31 -33.85
C ASN A 82 12.52 -14.54 -32.44
N ASP A 83 13.61 -13.86 -32.10
CA ASP A 83 14.21 -13.97 -30.78
C ASP A 83 13.37 -13.18 -29.76
N GLU A 84 13.17 -13.74 -28.57
CA GLU A 84 12.45 -13.09 -27.46
C GLU A 84 13.12 -11.75 -27.10
N SER A 85 14.43 -11.63 -27.34
CA SER A 85 15.17 -10.38 -27.20
C SER A 85 14.62 -9.23 -28.06
N CYS A 86 14.06 -9.54 -29.23
CA CYS A 86 13.51 -8.54 -30.15
C CYS A 86 12.13 -8.02 -29.75
N GLU A 87 11.35 -8.80 -29.01
CA GLU A 87 10.07 -8.31 -28.47
C GLU A 87 10.33 -7.15 -27.50
N TYR A 88 11.26 -7.32 -26.56
CA TYR A 88 11.60 -6.27 -25.60
C TYR A 88 12.28 -5.07 -26.26
N SER A 89 13.13 -5.30 -27.25
CA SER A 89 13.72 -4.25 -28.08
C SER A 89 12.64 -3.36 -28.71
N LYS A 90 11.65 -3.99 -29.34
CA LYS A 90 10.55 -3.28 -29.98
C LYS A 90 9.74 -2.45 -28.98
N VAL A 91 9.38 -3.03 -27.83
CA VAL A 91 8.66 -2.32 -26.77
C VAL A 91 9.45 -1.10 -26.28
N PHE A 92 10.76 -1.24 -26.10
CA PHE A 92 11.64 -0.13 -25.71
C PHE A 92 11.63 0.99 -26.76
N TRP A 93 11.86 0.65 -28.04
CA TRP A 93 11.95 1.64 -29.10
C TRP A 93 10.60 2.32 -29.39
N ASP A 94 9.50 1.60 -29.30
CA ASP A 94 8.16 2.19 -29.43
C ASP A 94 7.90 3.20 -28.29
N ALA A 95 8.25 2.84 -27.04
CA ALA A 95 8.12 3.74 -25.89
C ALA A 95 9.05 4.96 -25.98
N ALA A 96 10.27 4.78 -26.50
CA ALA A 96 11.21 5.86 -26.76
C ALA A 96 10.68 6.84 -27.83
N LYS A 97 10.14 6.33 -28.94
CA LYS A 97 9.52 7.15 -30.00
C LYS A 97 8.34 7.97 -29.48
N LEU A 98 7.50 7.39 -28.64
CA LEU A 98 6.38 8.09 -27.99
C LEU A 98 6.85 9.22 -27.05
N SER A 99 8.08 9.15 -26.57
CA SER A 99 8.68 10.17 -25.68
C SER A 99 9.40 11.29 -26.43
N MET A 100 9.53 11.20 -27.77
CA MET A 100 10.21 12.20 -28.58
C MET A 100 9.39 13.48 -28.72
N SER A 101 10.07 14.62 -28.76
CA SER A 101 9.46 15.88 -29.21
C SER A 101 9.16 15.80 -30.72
N GLU A 102 7.96 16.21 -31.14
CA GLU A 102 7.55 16.18 -32.55
C GLU A 102 8.60 16.88 -33.43
N GLY A 103 9.21 16.13 -34.36
CA GLY A 103 10.00 16.68 -35.48
C GLY A 103 11.53 16.77 -35.34
N ASN A 104 12.17 16.08 -34.39
CA ASN A 104 13.63 16.18 -34.15
C ASN A 104 14.48 14.92 -34.41
N ALA A 105 13.95 13.88 -35.06
CA ALA A 105 14.75 12.68 -35.36
C ALA A 105 15.89 12.95 -36.35
N GLY A 106 17.14 12.70 -35.95
CA GLY A 106 18.30 12.54 -36.85
C GLY A 106 18.80 13.80 -37.55
N LYS A 107 18.68 14.99 -36.93
CA LYS A 107 19.12 16.26 -37.55
C LYS A 107 20.63 16.54 -37.43
N GLU A 108 21.33 15.89 -36.51
CA GLU A 108 22.77 16.12 -36.32
C GLU A 108 23.61 15.16 -37.17
N SER A 109 24.53 15.74 -37.96
CA SER A 109 25.60 14.97 -38.60
C SER A 109 26.62 14.57 -37.54
N LEU A 110 26.47 13.36 -36.99
CA LEU A 110 27.44 12.77 -36.09
C LEU A 110 28.65 12.24 -36.87
N ASP A 111 29.85 12.48 -36.36
CA ASP A 111 31.02 11.70 -36.76
C ASP A 111 30.88 10.23 -36.31
N ASP A 112 31.66 9.34 -36.93
CA ASP A 112 31.54 7.89 -36.69
C ASP A 112 31.80 7.52 -35.22
N GLU A 113 32.70 8.24 -34.54
CA GLU A 113 33.01 8.01 -33.12
C GLU A 113 31.81 8.35 -32.22
N LYS A 114 31.19 9.52 -32.41
CA LYS A 114 30.00 9.93 -31.67
C LYS A 114 28.82 9.04 -31.98
N LEU A 115 28.63 8.66 -33.24
CA LEU A 115 27.56 7.74 -33.63
C LEU A 115 27.71 6.39 -32.93
N GLU A 116 28.93 5.87 -32.83
CA GLU A 116 29.21 4.61 -32.16
C GLU A 116 28.96 4.70 -30.64
N LYS A 117 29.35 5.81 -30.00
CA LYS A 117 29.03 6.02 -28.57
C LYS A 117 27.53 6.16 -28.31
N VAL A 118 26.79 6.85 -29.18
CA VAL A 118 25.31 6.92 -29.09
C VAL A 118 24.69 5.53 -29.22
N LYS A 119 25.19 4.68 -30.13
CA LYS A 119 24.75 3.28 -30.25
C LYS A 119 25.03 2.47 -28.97
N GLN A 120 26.20 2.64 -28.36
CA GLN A 120 26.55 1.96 -27.11
C GLN A 120 25.63 2.35 -25.95
N VAL A 121 25.36 3.65 -25.78
CA VAL A 121 24.40 4.13 -24.77
C VAL A 121 23.02 3.55 -25.03
N ALA A 122 22.55 3.62 -26.28
CA ALA A 122 21.24 3.13 -26.64
C ALA A 122 21.08 1.63 -26.38
N SER A 123 22.06 0.83 -26.78
CA SER A 123 22.08 -0.62 -26.55
C SER A 123 22.12 -0.97 -25.06
N ALA A 124 22.87 -0.20 -24.26
CA ALA A 124 22.88 -0.37 -22.81
C ALA A 124 21.52 -0.02 -22.18
N ALA A 125 20.89 1.08 -22.60
CA ALA A 125 19.57 1.49 -22.12
C ALA A 125 18.50 0.45 -22.48
N GLU A 126 18.51 -0.03 -23.72
CA GLU A 126 17.64 -1.10 -24.21
C GLU A 126 17.82 -2.40 -23.41
N THR A 127 19.07 -2.79 -23.14
CA THR A 127 19.38 -3.99 -22.35
C THR A 127 18.84 -3.90 -20.93
N ILE A 128 19.01 -2.73 -20.28
CA ILE A 128 18.47 -2.51 -18.93
C ILE A 128 16.94 -2.56 -18.97
N TYR A 129 16.32 -1.88 -19.93
CA TYR A 129 14.86 -1.88 -20.09
C TYR A 129 14.32 -3.29 -20.30
N GLY A 130 14.90 -4.04 -21.24
CA GLY A 130 14.51 -5.41 -21.56
C GLY A 130 14.64 -6.35 -20.36
N ASN A 131 15.73 -6.23 -19.59
CA ASN A 131 15.92 -7.04 -18.38
C ASN A 131 14.87 -6.73 -17.30
N MET A 132 14.42 -5.48 -17.19
CA MET A 132 13.35 -5.12 -16.27
C MET A 132 11.99 -5.61 -16.76
N THR A 133 11.68 -5.48 -18.05
CA THR A 133 10.39 -5.87 -18.61
C THR A 133 10.19 -7.38 -18.71
N LYS A 134 11.26 -8.18 -18.65
CA LYS A 134 11.16 -9.63 -18.40
C LYS A 134 10.37 -9.97 -17.14
N ARG A 135 10.33 -9.04 -16.16
CA ARG A 135 9.45 -9.15 -15.01
C ARG A 135 8.06 -8.68 -15.43
N HIS A 136 7.16 -9.64 -15.64
CA HIS A 136 5.81 -9.37 -16.15
C HIS A 136 5.05 -8.27 -15.38
N TRP A 137 5.29 -8.12 -14.08
CA TRP A 137 4.66 -7.09 -13.27
C TRP A 137 5.09 -5.66 -13.65
N VAL A 138 6.29 -5.47 -14.20
CA VAL A 138 6.82 -4.15 -14.61
C VAL A 138 5.99 -3.57 -15.75
N LEU A 139 5.62 -4.40 -16.74
CA LEU A 139 4.73 -4.00 -17.84
C LEU A 139 3.30 -3.70 -17.36
N ASN A 140 2.88 -4.32 -16.27
CA ASN A 140 1.55 -4.14 -15.67
C ASN A 140 1.55 -3.12 -14.51
N GLY A 141 2.58 -2.28 -14.39
CA GLY A 141 2.78 -1.37 -13.26
C GLY A 141 1.56 -0.49 -12.95
N ASP A 142 0.89 0.06 -13.97
CA ASP A 142 -0.30 0.91 -13.78
C ASP A 142 -1.49 0.13 -13.21
N ILE A 143 -1.69 -1.12 -13.65
CA ILE A 143 -2.77 -1.98 -13.14
C ILE A 143 -2.49 -2.33 -11.68
N ILE A 144 -1.27 -2.74 -11.37
CA ILE A 144 -0.83 -3.07 -10.00
C ILE A 144 -0.94 -1.84 -9.10
N LYS A 145 -0.57 -0.65 -9.58
CA LYS A 145 -0.74 0.62 -8.87
C LYS A 145 -2.20 0.90 -8.54
N GLN A 146 -3.11 0.65 -9.48
CA GLN A 146 -4.54 0.82 -9.23
C GLN A 146 -5.06 -0.19 -8.18
N MET A 147 -4.64 -1.46 -8.27
CA MET A 147 -4.98 -2.49 -7.28
C MET A 147 -4.48 -2.13 -5.88
N LEU A 148 -3.23 -1.67 -5.77
CA LEU A 148 -2.63 -1.22 -4.51
C LEU A 148 -3.38 -0.04 -3.90
N ASN A 149 -3.79 0.93 -4.72
CA ASN A 149 -4.61 2.04 -4.26
C ASN A 149 -6.02 1.58 -3.85
N ARG A 150 -6.63 0.61 -4.55
CA ARG A 150 -7.91 0.00 -4.12
C ARG A 150 -7.76 -0.70 -2.78
N ALA A 151 -6.69 -1.46 -2.57
CA ALA A 151 -6.43 -2.11 -1.29
C ALA A 151 -6.22 -1.10 -0.14
N LEU A 152 -5.42 -0.06 -0.38
CA LEU A 152 -5.08 0.95 0.64
C LEU A 152 -6.25 1.90 0.93
N TYR A 153 -6.91 2.42 -0.10
CA TYR A 153 -7.82 3.57 -0.03
C TYR A 153 -9.24 3.28 -0.54
N GLY A 154 -9.47 2.10 -1.13
CA GLY A 154 -10.76 1.69 -1.69
C GLY A 154 -11.05 2.24 -3.09
N ILE A 155 -10.12 2.97 -3.70
CA ILE A 155 -10.27 3.60 -5.02
C ILE A 155 -8.98 3.45 -5.84
N PRO A 156 -9.01 3.47 -7.18
CA PRO A 156 -7.85 3.12 -8.01
C PRO A 156 -6.72 4.17 -8.06
N HIS A 157 -6.78 5.21 -7.23
CA HIS A 157 -5.77 6.26 -7.17
C HIS A 157 -5.59 6.75 -5.74
N GLN A 158 -4.44 7.34 -5.42
CA GLN A 158 -4.25 7.97 -4.12
C GLN A 158 -5.22 9.16 -3.98
N PRO A 159 -6.06 9.21 -2.92
CA PRO A 159 -6.97 10.33 -2.72
C PRO A 159 -6.21 11.60 -2.34
N LYS A 160 -6.52 12.73 -2.99
CA LYS A 160 -6.06 14.07 -2.52
C LYS A 160 -6.60 14.40 -1.12
N LYS A 161 -7.77 13.85 -0.78
CA LYS A 161 -8.41 13.99 0.53
C LYS A 161 -9.26 12.78 0.85
N MET A 162 -8.97 12.12 1.96
CA MET A 162 -9.79 11.02 2.48
C MET A 162 -10.97 11.55 3.29
N ARG A 163 -12.16 11.05 2.95
CA ARG A 163 -13.42 11.26 3.67
C ARG A 163 -14.25 10.00 3.56
N GLU A 164 -14.83 9.56 4.66
CA GLU A 164 -15.81 8.49 4.63
C GLU A 164 -17.16 8.99 4.12
N ARG A 165 -17.90 8.14 3.42
CA ARG A 165 -19.24 8.48 2.91
C ARG A 165 -20.23 8.68 4.05
N SER A 166 -20.14 7.87 5.11
CA SER A 166 -21.00 7.99 6.29
C SER A 166 -20.43 8.93 7.36
N ALA A 167 -21.31 9.60 8.10
CA ALA A 167 -20.94 10.46 9.22
C ALA A 167 -20.69 9.69 10.53
N THR A 168 -21.16 8.44 10.62
CA THR A 168 -21.13 7.66 11.86
C THR A 168 -20.15 6.50 11.75
N ARG A 169 -19.31 6.31 12.78
CA ARG A 169 -18.39 5.16 12.85
C ARG A 169 -19.09 3.82 12.59
N LYS A 170 -20.25 3.59 13.21
CA LYS A 170 -21.06 2.37 13.03
C LYS A 170 -21.22 2.00 11.55
N ARG A 171 -21.84 2.86 10.76
CA ARG A 171 -22.03 2.65 9.31
C ARG A 171 -20.74 2.62 8.48
N VAL A 172 -19.60 3.11 8.99
CA VAL A 172 -18.33 3.00 8.29
C VAL A 172 -17.67 1.67 8.61
N CYS A 173 -17.74 1.21 9.86
CA CYS A 173 -16.97 0.08 10.37
C CYS A 173 -17.74 -1.23 10.38
N GLU A 174 -19.07 -1.16 10.33
CA GLU A 174 -19.97 -2.28 10.08
C GLU A 174 -20.52 -2.10 8.67
N GLY A 175 -20.21 -3.05 7.79
CA GLY A 175 -20.73 -3.03 6.44
C GLY A 175 -20.74 -4.41 5.82
N ASP A 176 -21.71 -4.58 4.94
CA ASP A 176 -21.76 -5.70 4.03
C ASP A 176 -20.65 -5.52 3.00
N VAL A 177 -19.74 -6.48 3.00
CA VAL A 177 -18.57 -6.46 2.13
C VAL A 177 -18.94 -6.95 0.74
N SER A 178 -19.92 -7.83 0.64
CA SER A 178 -20.42 -8.41 -0.61
C SER A 178 -21.37 -7.46 -1.35
N GLN A 179 -22.14 -6.67 -0.61
CA GLN A 179 -23.09 -5.68 -1.14
C GLN A 179 -23.02 -4.38 -0.33
N PRO A 180 -21.93 -3.61 -0.46
CA PRO A 180 -21.78 -2.38 0.31
C PRO A 180 -22.94 -1.44 0.00
N GLU A 181 -23.64 -1.00 1.04
CA GLU A 181 -24.64 0.05 0.89
C GLU A 181 -23.98 1.27 0.22
N VAL A 182 -24.73 2.03 -0.57
CA VAL A 182 -24.25 3.24 -1.29
C VAL A 182 -23.44 4.18 -0.37
N ASN A 183 -23.75 4.20 0.93
CA ASN A 183 -23.17 5.06 1.94
C ASN A 183 -22.02 4.47 2.78
N GLN A 184 -21.70 3.18 2.64
CA GLN A 184 -20.63 2.53 3.40
C GLN A 184 -19.25 2.80 2.80
N GLY A 185 -19.19 3.05 1.50
CA GLY A 185 -17.91 3.21 0.78
C GLY A 185 -17.14 1.88 0.68
N PRO A 186 -16.11 1.84 -0.17
CA PRO A 186 -15.31 0.64 -0.38
C PRO A 186 -14.56 0.22 0.89
N VAL A 187 -14.47 -1.09 1.12
CA VAL A 187 -13.63 -1.66 2.19
C VAL A 187 -12.17 -1.49 1.79
N SER A 188 -11.33 -1.01 2.72
CA SER A 188 -9.92 -0.76 2.48
C SER A 188 -9.12 -0.80 3.77
N LEU A 189 -7.81 -1.01 3.67
CA LEU A 189 -6.91 -0.98 4.81
C LEU A 189 -6.99 0.33 5.60
N SER A 190 -7.20 1.45 4.91
CA SER A 190 -7.35 2.74 5.57
C SER A 190 -8.61 2.89 6.38
N ARG A 191 -9.76 2.45 5.84
CA ARG A 191 -11.01 2.35 6.59
C ARG A 191 -10.80 1.46 7.81
N ASP A 192 -10.21 0.29 7.63
CA ASP A 192 -10.06 -0.70 8.70
C ASP A 192 -9.15 -0.18 9.82
N LEU A 193 -8.06 0.53 9.48
CA LEU A 193 -7.17 1.14 10.46
C LEU A 193 -7.87 2.24 11.26
N LEU A 194 -8.66 3.08 10.60
CA LEU A 194 -9.45 4.10 11.27
C LEU A 194 -10.51 3.47 12.19
N CYS A 195 -11.19 2.44 11.70
CA CYS A 195 -12.19 1.68 12.45
C CYS A 195 -11.61 0.91 13.63
N LEU A 196 -10.35 0.50 13.58
CA LEU A 196 -9.67 -0.16 14.68
C LEU A 196 -9.08 0.84 15.68
N CYS A 197 -8.49 1.94 15.21
CA CYS A 197 -7.56 2.74 16.01
C CYS A 197 -7.93 4.22 16.18
N ALA A 198 -8.86 4.76 15.40
CA ALA A 198 -9.24 6.15 15.57
C ALA A 198 -10.00 6.34 16.90
N THR A 199 -9.61 7.35 17.68
CA THR A 199 -10.19 7.58 19.02
C THR A 199 -11.69 7.81 18.96
N ASP A 200 -12.44 7.16 19.85
CA ASP A 200 -13.88 7.35 20.04
C ASP A 200 -14.18 8.08 21.37
N ARG A 201 -15.46 8.37 21.63
CA ARG A 201 -15.87 9.07 22.88
C ARG A 201 -15.54 8.29 24.15
N LYS A 202 -15.62 6.96 24.12
CA LYS A 202 -15.42 6.05 25.25
C LYS A 202 -13.94 5.76 25.48
N SER A 203 -13.14 5.63 24.43
CA SER A 203 -11.71 5.34 24.50
C SER A 203 -10.88 6.56 24.90
N ARG A 204 -11.40 7.78 24.68
CA ARG A 204 -10.72 9.05 25.01
C ARG A 204 -10.14 9.11 26.44
N ARG A 205 -10.75 8.41 27.40
CA ARG A 205 -10.42 8.56 28.82
C ARG A 205 -9.69 7.37 29.46
N LYS A 206 -9.57 6.20 28.79
CA LYS A 206 -9.30 4.96 29.54
C LYS A 206 -8.43 3.89 28.88
N THR A 207 -7.90 4.06 27.66
CA THR A 207 -7.25 2.93 26.96
C THR A 207 -6.18 3.34 25.96
N LYS A 208 -5.01 2.71 26.01
CA LYS A 208 -4.14 2.53 24.83
C LYS A 208 -4.89 1.63 23.84
N LEU A 209 -5.34 2.17 22.71
CA LEU A 209 -6.24 1.47 21.77
C LEU A 209 -5.49 0.39 20.98
N CYS A 210 -4.62 0.82 20.06
CA CYS A 210 -3.89 -0.05 19.13
C CYS A 210 -2.39 -0.10 19.39
N CYS A 211 -1.85 1.00 19.92
CA CYS A 211 -0.44 1.13 20.26
C CYS A 211 -0.29 2.21 21.34
N GLU A 212 0.89 2.27 21.96
CA GLU A 212 1.19 3.23 23.03
C GLU A 212 0.96 4.68 22.61
N ASN A 213 1.40 5.05 21.40
CA ASN A 213 1.34 6.41 20.89
C ASN A 213 0.06 6.71 20.09
N CYS A 214 -0.78 5.71 19.84
CA CYS A 214 -1.92 5.80 18.93
C CYS A 214 -3.02 6.75 19.41
N VAL A 215 -3.07 7.11 20.70
CA VAL A 215 -4.09 8.00 21.28
C VAL A 215 -3.60 9.46 21.45
N SER A 216 -2.46 9.80 20.86
CA SER A 216 -1.83 11.12 20.94
C SER A 216 -1.97 11.94 19.64
N GLY A 217 -1.31 13.10 19.57
CA GLY A 217 -1.16 13.89 18.34
C GLY A 217 -2.47 14.19 17.60
N GLU A 218 -2.48 13.94 16.30
CA GLU A 218 -3.64 14.13 15.41
C GLU A 218 -4.79 13.14 15.69
N ASN A 219 -4.54 12.02 16.37
CA ASN A 219 -5.57 11.05 16.73
C ASN A 219 -6.18 11.27 18.13
N ARG A 220 -5.75 12.29 18.89
CA ARG A 220 -6.22 12.55 20.27
C ARG A 220 -7.71 12.89 20.40
N ARG A 221 -8.31 13.46 19.34
CA ARG A 221 -9.73 13.89 19.35
C ARG A 221 -10.64 12.75 18.91
N VAL A 222 -11.93 12.83 19.18
CA VAL A 222 -12.92 11.86 18.68
C VAL A 222 -13.04 11.93 17.15
N TRP A 223 -12.94 10.78 16.48
CA TRP A 223 -13.01 10.66 15.02
C TRP A 223 -14.35 11.11 14.46
N ARG A 224 -14.27 11.93 13.40
CA ARG A 224 -15.39 12.41 12.61
C ARG A 224 -15.18 11.93 11.18
N PRO A 225 -15.70 10.75 10.79
CA PRO A 225 -15.41 10.08 9.52
C PRO A 225 -15.39 10.97 8.25
N ARG A 226 -16.31 11.93 8.15
CA ARG A 226 -16.40 12.88 7.01
C ARG A 226 -15.39 14.03 7.01
N ASN A 227 -14.73 14.30 8.13
CA ASN A 227 -13.99 15.56 8.34
C ASN A 227 -12.49 15.37 8.49
N ASP A 228 -12.05 14.34 9.23
CA ASP A 228 -10.68 14.22 9.69
C ASP A 228 -10.05 12.84 9.44
N ALA A 229 -10.64 12.03 8.54
CA ALA A 229 -10.10 10.72 8.16
C ALA A 229 -8.65 10.79 7.66
N GLN A 230 -8.33 11.71 6.74
CA GLN A 230 -6.96 11.86 6.21
C GLN A 230 -5.91 12.10 7.30
N LYS A 231 -6.15 13.07 8.19
CA LYS A 231 -5.17 13.44 9.23
C LYS A 231 -4.91 12.28 10.18
N ARG A 232 -5.95 11.54 10.53
CA ARG A 232 -5.85 10.35 11.39
C ARG A 232 -5.18 9.19 10.70
N TRP A 233 -5.52 8.94 9.44
CA TRP A 233 -4.87 7.93 8.63
C TRP A 233 -3.37 8.19 8.57
N ASN A 234 -2.95 9.40 8.19
CA ASN A 234 -1.53 9.77 8.12
C ASN A 234 -0.81 9.62 9.47
N PHE A 235 -1.48 9.93 10.58
CA PHE A 235 -0.91 9.76 11.92
C PHE A 235 -0.83 8.29 12.34
N LEU A 236 -1.88 7.50 12.10
CA LEU A 236 -1.93 6.09 12.50
C LEU A 236 -1.00 5.24 11.63
N VAL A 237 -0.94 5.51 10.33
CA VAL A 237 -0.04 4.80 9.41
C VAL A 237 1.43 5.06 9.74
N SER A 238 1.78 6.25 10.27
CA SER A 238 3.16 6.51 10.71
C SER A 238 3.57 5.68 11.93
N GLN A 239 2.59 5.20 12.71
CA GLN A 239 2.84 4.27 13.82
C GLN A 239 3.11 2.83 13.34
N CYS A 240 2.81 2.51 12.07
CA CYS A 240 3.14 1.20 11.49
C CYS A 240 4.63 1.05 11.16
N SER A 241 5.44 2.12 11.25
CA SER A 241 6.87 2.09 10.92
C SER A 241 7.67 1.08 11.76
N ASN A 242 7.17 0.73 12.95
CA ASN A 242 7.82 -0.25 13.85
C ASN A 242 7.45 -1.71 13.54
N VAL A 243 6.62 -1.96 12.52
CA VAL A 243 6.15 -3.31 12.17
C VAL A 243 6.84 -3.75 10.87
N GLU A 244 7.75 -4.72 10.93
CA GLU A 244 8.50 -5.22 9.77
C GLU A 244 7.66 -6.11 8.81
N GLY A 245 6.46 -5.66 8.42
CA GLY A 245 5.50 -6.47 7.67
C GLY A 245 6.00 -6.97 6.31
N HIS A 246 6.72 -6.14 5.56
CA HIS A 246 7.11 -6.48 4.18
C HIS A 246 8.16 -7.60 4.10
N LYS A 247 8.84 -7.96 5.20
CA LYS A 247 9.87 -9.01 5.24
C LYS A 247 9.32 -10.40 5.56
N GLU A 248 8.11 -10.50 6.11
CA GLU A 248 7.58 -11.76 6.64
C GLU A 248 7.00 -12.69 5.56
N GLY A 249 6.92 -12.24 4.30
CA GLY A 249 6.24 -12.93 3.21
C GLY A 249 4.72 -12.80 3.31
N PHE A 250 4.05 -12.63 2.16
CA PHE A 250 2.61 -12.33 2.12
C PHE A 250 1.76 -13.41 2.81
N ALA A 251 2.06 -14.69 2.61
CA ALA A 251 1.30 -15.80 3.21
C ALA A 251 1.29 -15.74 4.75
N LYS A 252 2.41 -15.38 5.37
CA LYS A 252 2.52 -15.23 6.83
C LYS A 252 1.74 -14.03 7.34
N LEU A 253 1.72 -12.93 6.59
CA LEU A 253 0.88 -11.77 6.88
C LEU A 253 -0.61 -12.15 6.86
N VAL A 254 -1.05 -12.88 5.83
CA VAL A 254 -2.44 -13.37 5.73
C VAL A 254 -2.80 -14.23 6.92
N GLU A 255 -1.93 -15.16 7.31
CA GLU A 255 -2.17 -16.03 8.46
C GLU A 255 -2.25 -15.24 9.78
N LYS A 256 -1.36 -14.26 9.98
CA LYS A 256 -1.40 -13.35 11.14
C LYS A 256 -2.71 -12.55 11.16
N PHE A 257 -3.14 -12.05 10.01
CA PHE A 257 -4.40 -11.34 9.88
C PHE A 257 -5.61 -12.25 10.18
N ARG A 258 -5.66 -13.47 9.63
CA ARG A 258 -6.72 -14.44 9.93
C ARG A 258 -6.83 -14.73 11.43
N ARG A 259 -5.70 -14.94 12.12
CA ARG A 259 -5.67 -15.17 13.57
C ARG A 259 -6.15 -13.98 14.39
N SER A 260 -6.01 -12.77 13.85
CA SER A 260 -6.44 -11.52 14.50
C SER A 260 -7.95 -11.27 14.40
N LEU A 261 -8.67 -12.06 13.59
CA LEU A 261 -10.12 -12.01 13.51
C LEU A 261 -10.72 -12.83 14.66
N ASN A 262 -11.24 -12.12 15.67
CA ASN A 262 -11.59 -12.71 16.97
C ASN A 262 -12.95 -13.43 17.00
N HIS A 263 -13.74 -13.33 15.94
CA HIS A 263 -15.08 -13.92 15.94
C HIS A 263 -15.56 -14.19 14.54
N ARG A 264 -15.99 -15.43 14.30
CA ARG A 264 -16.85 -15.83 13.19
C ARG A 264 -18.25 -16.03 13.76
N VAL A 265 -19.23 -15.30 13.25
CA VAL A 265 -20.66 -15.53 13.52
C VAL A 265 -21.32 -15.89 12.22
N ASP A 266 -21.73 -17.13 12.09
CA ASP A 266 -22.53 -17.56 10.95
C ASP A 266 -23.99 -17.21 11.26
N GLY A 267 -24.60 -16.42 10.38
CA GLY A 267 -26.01 -16.05 10.44
C GLY A 267 -26.71 -16.36 9.12
N CYS A 268 -28.04 -16.26 9.11
CA CYS A 268 -28.82 -16.48 7.89
C CYS A 268 -28.44 -15.53 6.74
N SER A 269 -27.88 -14.35 7.06
CA SER A 269 -27.46 -13.35 6.08
C SER A 269 -26.04 -13.56 5.57
N GLY A 270 -25.22 -14.41 6.20
CA GLY A 270 -23.81 -14.58 5.84
C GLY A 270 -22.91 -14.80 7.06
N THR A 271 -21.60 -14.74 6.82
CA THR A 271 -20.58 -14.89 7.85
C THR A 271 -20.09 -13.51 8.30
N MET A 272 -20.17 -13.21 9.59
CA MET A 272 -19.58 -12.01 10.17
C MET A 272 -18.20 -12.31 10.77
N TYR A 273 -17.18 -11.57 10.32
CA TYR A 273 -15.86 -11.55 10.92
C TYR A 273 -15.62 -10.24 11.69
N VAL A 274 -15.03 -10.32 12.88
CA VAL A 274 -14.72 -9.13 13.70
C VAL A 274 -13.22 -8.95 13.88
N LEU A 275 -12.69 -7.81 13.45
CA LEU A 275 -11.32 -7.35 13.74
C LEU A 275 -11.34 -6.38 14.93
N GLY A 276 -10.60 -6.70 15.99
CA GLY A 276 -10.49 -5.88 17.19
C GLY A 276 -11.40 -6.32 18.33
N LYS A 277 -11.40 -5.55 19.42
CA LYS A 277 -12.09 -5.91 20.65
C LYS A 277 -13.61 -5.83 20.52
N HIS A 278 -14.21 -7.01 20.46
CA HIS A 278 -15.61 -7.21 20.76
C HIS A 278 -15.81 -7.25 22.29
N LYS A 279 -16.53 -6.29 22.87
CA LYS A 279 -17.06 -6.48 24.24
C LYS A 279 -18.21 -7.47 24.14
N LYS A 280 -18.00 -8.74 24.48
CA LYS A 280 -19.10 -9.63 24.88
C LYS A 280 -19.79 -9.00 26.08
N GLN A 281 -20.99 -8.43 25.91
CA GLN A 281 -21.88 -8.20 27.05
C GLN A 281 -22.48 -9.55 27.43
N LEU A 282 -21.72 -10.36 28.17
CA LEU A 282 -22.16 -11.65 28.70
C LEU A 282 -23.02 -11.52 29.97
N PHE A 283 -23.68 -10.37 30.15
CA PHE A 283 -24.43 -10.11 31.36
C PHE A 283 -25.75 -9.48 30.93
N TRP A 284 -26.79 -10.30 30.78
CA TRP A 284 -28.21 -10.10 31.15
C TRP A 284 -29.14 -10.91 30.21
N PRO A 285 -30.04 -11.75 30.73
CA PRO A 285 -30.95 -12.59 29.94
C PRO A 285 -32.18 -11.83 29.39
N LEU A 286 -32.10 -10.51 29.26
CA LEU A 286 -33.18 -9.67 28.75
C LEU A 286 -32.72 -8.98 27.47
N GLU A 287 -33.03 -9.60 26.33
CA GLU A 287 -32.61 -9.21 24.97
C GLU A 287 -33.06 -7.81 24.52
N PHE A 288 -33.85 -7.08 25.31
CA PHE A 288 -34.60 -5.93 24.84
C PHE A 288 -33.97 -4.55 25.11
N LEU A 289 -32.85 -4.45 25.86
CA LEU A 289 -32.29 -3.14 26.27
C LEU A 289 -30.76 -2.98 26.14
N SER A 290 -30.05 -3.90 25.46
CA SER A 290 -28.63 -3.69 25.18
C SER A 290 -28.47 -2.79 23.95
N GLY A 291 -28.35 -1.48 24.20
CA GLY A 291 -27.87 -0.56 23.16
C GLY A 291 -26.46 -0.97 22.75
N TYR A 292 -26.35 -1.77 21.70
CA TYR A 292 -25.10 -2.16 21.06
C TYR A 292 -24.33 -0.88 20.73
N VAL A 293 -23.23 -0.65 21.45
CA VAL A 293 -22.29 0.39 21.07
C VAL A 293 -21.06 -0.31 20.52
N PRO A 294 -20.86 -0.30 19.20
CA PRO A 294 -19.70 -0.92 18.59
C PRO A 294 -18.45 -0.33 19.24
N GLY A 295 -17.57 -1.23 19.66
CA GLY A 295 -16.25 -0.88 20.12
C GLY A 295 -15.35 -0.43 18.96
N PRO A 296 -14.10 -0.07 19.24
CA PRO A 296 -13.08 0.07 18.22
C PRO A 296 -12.83 -1.29 17.54
N GLY A 297 -13.25 -1.42 16.28
CA GLY A 297 -13.10 -2.63 15.49
C GLY A 297 -13.78 -2.50 14.11
N VAL A 298 -13.60 -3.54 13.30
CA VAL A 298 -14.22 -3.70 11.98
C VAL A 298 -15.10 -4.94 12.00
N HIS A 299 -16.29 -4.83 11.42
CA HIS A 299 -17.23 -5.93 11.24
C HIS A 299 -17.40 -6.16 9.74
N TYR A 300 -16.83 -7.25 9.25
CA TYR A 300 -16.98 -7.71 7.87
C TYR A 300 -18.18 -8.64 7.82
N ILE A 301 -19.21 -8.29 7.06
CA ILE A 301 -20.35 -9.19 6.79
C ILE A 301 -20.18 -9.70 5.36
N ILE A 302 -20.06 -11.01 5.17
CA ILE A 302 -19.81 -11.65 3.88
C ILE A 302 -21.01 -12.54 3.54
N ASN A 303 -21.81 -12.12 2.56
CA ASN A 303 -23.09 -12.74 2.20
C ASN A 303 -22.93 -13.87 1.18
N THR A 304 -21.93 -14.73 1.37
CA THR A 304 -21.75 -15.95 0.55
C THR A 304 -21.86 -17.17 1.47
N ARG A 305 -22.42 -18.28 0.96
CA ARG A 305 -22.69 -19.51 1.76
C ARG A 305 -21.43 -20.13 2.39
N ALA A 306 -20.25 -19.71 1.95
CA ALA A 306 -18.98 -20.13 2.47
C ALA A 306 -18.07 -18.92 2.76
N GLY A 307 -18.63 -17.75 3.11
CA GLY A 307 -17.89 -16.50 3.24
C GLY A 307 -16.58 -16.67 3.97
N MET A 308 -15.48 -16.57 3.23
CA MET A 308 -14.12 -16.76 3.71
C MET A 308 -13.50 -15.39 3.99
N VAL A 309 -12.49 -15.34 4.86
CA VAL A 309 -11.71 -14.11 5.11
C VAL A 309 -11.12 -13.56 3.80
N GLU A 310 -10.80 -14.48 2.90
CA GLU A 310 -10.28 -14.27 1.56
C GLU A 310 -11.20 -13.45 0.65
N ASP A 311 -12.49 -13.36 0.97
CA ASP A 311 -13.48 -12.58 0.24
C ASP A 311 -13.49 -11.09 0.64
N ILE A 312 -12.64 -10.68 1.60
CA ILE A 312 -12.43 -9.26 1.91
C ILE A 312 -11.72 -8.59 0.70
N PRO A 313 -12.30 -7.54 0.07
CA PRO A 313 -11.85 -7.01 -1.21
C PRO A 313 -10.38 -6.62 -1.27
N TRP A 314 -9.90 -5.84 -0.28
CA TRP A 314 -8.49 -5.44 -0.26
C TRP A 314 -7.55 -6.63 -0.08
N LEU A 315 -7.98 -7.71 0.58
CA LEU A 315 -7.16 -8.91 0.75
C LEU A 315 -7.08 -9.71 -0.56
N GLY A 316 -8.16 -9.71 -1.34
CA GLY A 316 -8.16 -10.25 -2.70
C GLY A 316 -7.19 -9.51 -3.61
N GLU A 317 -7.26 -8.17 -3.63
CA GLU A 317 -6.33 -7.33 -4.42
C GLU A 317 -4.87 -7.59 -4.03
N LEU A 318 -4.55 -7.62 -2.73
CA LEU A 318 -3.17 -7.87 -2.28
C LEU A 318 -2.68 -9.29 -2.61
N ARG A 319 -3.57 -10.29 -2.62
CA ARG A 319 -3.20 -11.65 -3.03
C ARG A 319 -2.81 -11.70 -4.50
N GLU A 320 -3.60 -11.08 -5.36
CA GLU A 320 -3.30 -11.00 -6.79
C GLU A 320 -2.00 -10.23 -7.04
N ILE A 321 -1.76 -9.12 -6.32
CA ILE A 321 -0.48 -8.40 -6.36
C ILE A 321 0.68 -9.28 -5.92
N ALA A 322 0.55 -10.04 -4.83
CA ALA A 322 1.60 -10.95 -4.36
C ALA A 322 1.88 -12.06 -5.39
N THR A 323 0.87 -12.52 -6.12
CA THR A 323 1.04 -13.47 -7.23
C THR A 323 1.76 -12.85 -8.42
N LEU A 324 1.43 -11.60 -8.78
CA LEU A 324 2.04 -10.89 -9.91
C LEU A 324 3.48 -10.48 -9.64
N MET A 325 3.77 -9.95 -8.44
CA MET A 325 5.09 -9.39 -8.10
C MET A 325 6.05 -10.42 -7.51
N GLY A 326 5.55 -11.57 -7.03
CA GLY A 326 6.35 -12.52 -6.27
C GLY A 326 6.65 -12.03 -4.84
N ASP A 327 7.69 -12.59 -4.23
CA ASP A 327 8.07 -12.19 -2.87
C ASP A 327 8.80 -10.84 -2.87
N LEU A 328 8.26 -9.88 -2.13
CA LEU A 328 8.84 -8.55 -1.96
C LEU A 328 10.03 -8.55 -0.97
N SER A 329 10.38 -9.70 -0.39
CA SER A 329 11.55 -9.83 0.49
C SER A 329 12.87 -9.81 -0.29
N GLU A 330 12.85 -10.19 -1.57
CA GLU A 330 14.01 -10.20 -2.46
C GLU A 330 14.16 -8.82 -3.14
N ASP A 331 15.37 -8.25 -3.11
CA ASP A 331 15.84 -7.04 -3.82
C ASP A 331 15.55 -5.62 -3.26
N ASN A 332 16.53 -5.11 -2.51
CA ASN A 332 16.93 -3.68 -2.44
C ASN A 332 18.29 -3.42 -3.14
N VAL A 333 18.97 -4.48 -3.62
CA VAL A 333 20.32 -4.36 -4.21
C VAL A 333 20.24 -3.87 -5.66
N GLU A 334 19.23 -4.31 -6.39
CA GLU A 334 19.10 -4.01 -7.81
C GLU A 334 18.70 -2.55 -8.10
N GLY A 335 17.81 -1.96 -7.29
CA GLY A 335 17.35 -0.58 -7.49
C GLY A 335 18.48 0.45 -7.42
N ARG A 336 19.46 0.27 -6.53
CA ARG A 336 20.65 1.15 -6.45
C ARG A 336 21.56 0.97 -7.67
N GLY A 337 21.76 -0.26 -8.13
CA GLY A 337 22.55 -0.54 -9.33
C GLY A 337 21.93 0.07 -10.58
N LEU A 338 20.59 -0.05 -10.72
CA LEU A 338 19.85 0.52 -11.84
C LEU A 338 19.94 2.05 -11.88
N LYS A 339 19.73 2.72 -10.74
CA LYS A 339 19.84 4.18 -10.68
C LYS A 339 21.22 4.68 -11.10
N SER A 340 22.28 4.08 -10.57
CA SER A 340 23.65 4.45 -10.94
C SER A 340 23.97 4.13 -12.42
N ALA A 341 23.40 3.06 -12.97
CA ALA A 341 23.55 2.75 -14.39
C ALA A 341 22.86 3.81 -15.27
N ILE A 342 21.66 4.25 -14.91
CA ILE A 342 20.93 5.31 -15.63
C ILE A 342 21.68 6.63 -15.55
N GLU A 343 22.12 7.05 -14.36
CA GLU A 343 22.92 8.27 -14.18
C GLU A 343 24.20 8.25 -15.02
N LYS A 344 24.85 7.09 -15.13
CA LYS A 344 26.01 6.91 -16.01
C LYS A 344 25.63 7.11 -17.49
N LEU A 345 24.55 6.49 -17.96
CA LEU A 345 24.11 6.62 -19.36
C LEU A 345 23.68 8.04 -19.71
N GLU A 346 23.03 8.75 -18.78
CA GLU A 346 22.72 10.18 -18.94
C GLU A 346 24.00 11.00 -19.03
N GLY A 347 24.97 10.75 -18.14
CA GLY A 347 26.29 11.41 -18.17
C GLY A 347 27.05 11.16 -19.47
N ASP A 348 27.06 9.92 -19.96
CA ASP A 348 27.70 9.55 -21.23
C ASP A 348 27.07 10.31 -22.41
N LEU A 349 25.75 10.56 -22.40
CA LEU A 349 25.09 11.40 -23.42
C LEU A 349 25.40 12.89 -23.29
N GLU A 350 25.43 13.41 -22.05
CA GLU A 350 25.73 14.81 -21.78
C GLU A 350 27.18 15.17 -22.15
N GLU A 351 28.13 14.26 -21.96
CA GLU A 351 29.52 14.44 -22.39
C GLU A 351 29.62 14.59 -23.92
N LEU A 352 28.82 13.81 -24.66
CA LEU A 352 28.80 13.87 -26.12
C LEU A 352 28.08 15.12 -26.65
N PHE A 353 27.04 15.57 -25.94
CA PHE A 353 26.18 16.69 -26.35
C PHE A 353 25.81 17.57 -25.15
N PRO A 354 26.71 18.46 -24.71
CA PRO A 354 26.46 19.33 -23.57
C PRO A 354 25.22 20.20 -23.80
N THR A 355 24.20 20.05 -22.96
CA THR A 355 22.91 20.78 -23.05
C THR A 355 23.00 22.27 -22.71
N GLY A 356 24.22 22.83 -22.57
CA GLY A 356 24.50 24.15 -21.98
C GLY A 356 25.49 25.04 -22.74
N GLY A 357 25.69 24.84 -24.04
CA GLY A 357 26.57 25.68 -24.88
C GLY A 357 26.02 27.10 -25.12
N VAL A 358 26.00 27.94 -24.09
CA VAL A 358 25.94 29.40 -24.25
C VAL A 358 27.14 29.81 -25.11
N ARG A 359 26.89 30.21 -26.37
CA ARG A 359 27.85 30.95 -27.18
C ARG A 359 28.21 32.24 -26.45
N ARG A 360 29.32 32.24 -25.69
CA ARG A 360 30.12 33.44 -25.50
C ARG A 360 31.09 33.51 -26.67
N GLY A 361 30.66 34.21 -27.71
CA GLY A 361 31.61 34.98 -28.52
C GLY A 361 32.05 36.22 -27.76
#